data_AF-A0A914AFY8-F1
#
_entry.id   AF-A0A914AFY8-F1
#
_cell.length_a   1.000
_cell.length_b   1.000
_cell.length_c   1.000
_cell.angle_alpha   90.00
_cell.angle_beta   90.00
_cell.angle_gamma   90.00
#
_symmetry.space_group_name_H-M   'P 1'
#
loop_
_entity.id
_entity.type
_entity.pdbx_description
1 polymer ?
#
loop_
_entity_poly.entity_id
_entity_poly.type
_entity_poly.pdbx_seq_one_letter_code
_entity_poly.pdbx_strand_id
1 'polypeptide(L)'
;MKALEADANKPAEKRKAEATALKDQGNQAFKKSNYTRAVELYTQGLERLKDFVVLYTNRAQAYNKLGKFTEAMEDCRTALQLEPNNVKALVHLGKAQQGLKDYEVAVTTYKEITKIDEKYESKVAGYIAEVNLAESAAKSDMEAERLLSEGDVKATGVHEIGLGDGKQKLCHNYQCR
;
A
#
# COMPACT_ATOMS: atom_id res chain seq x y z
N MET A 1 32.06 24.86 25.11
CA MET A 1 31.46 24.30 23.89
C MET A 1 30.23 23.43 24.20
N LYS A 2 30.31 22.33 24.96
CA LYS A 2 29.16 21.44 25.28
C LYS A 2 27.89 22.10 25.86
N ALA A 3 28.01 23.16 26.66
CA ALA A 3 26.87 23.81 27.31
C ALA A 3 26.03 24.69 26.37
N LEU A 4 26.62 25.19 25.27
CA LEU A 4 25.92 26.03 24.29
C LEU A 4 25.18 25.18 23.24
N GLU A 5 25.73 24.01 22.90
CA GLU A 5 25.12 23.02 21.98
C GLU A 5 23.84 22.41 22.58
N ALA A 6 23.80 22.24 23.90
CA ALA A 6 22.63 21.69 24.61
C ALA A 6 21.41 22.63 24.58
N ASP A 7 21.60 23.94 24.48
CA ASP A 7 20.50 24.91 24.42
C ASP A 7 19.96 25.07 22.99
N ALA A 8 20.86 25.05 22.00
CA ALA A 8 20.51 25.12 20.58
C ALA A 8 19.78 23.87 20.06
N ASN A 9 19.95 22.70 20.68
CA ASN A 9 19.28 21.46 20.27
C ASN A 9 17.85 21.33 20.87
N LYS A 10 17.47 22.12 21.89
CA LYS A 10 16.14 22.04 22.53
C LYS A 10 14.97 22.22 21.54
N PRO A 11 15.02 23.15 20.56
CA PRO A 11 13.95 23.29 19.57
C PRO A 11 13.87 22.10 18.58
N ALA A 12 15.00 21.44 18.28
CA ALA A 12 15.01 20.26 17.41
C ALA A 12 14.45 19.03 18.13
N GLU A 13 14.87 18.79 19.38
CA GLU A 13 14.32 17.72 20.21
C GLU A 13 12.83 17.89 20.47
N LYS A 14 12.37 19.13 20.70
CA LYS A 14 10.93 19.42 20.84
C LYS A 14 10.14 19.05 19.58
N ARG A 15 10.59 19.47 18.39
CA ARG A 15 9.95 19.11 17.11
C ARG A 15 9.91 17.60 16.90
N LYS A 16 11.00 16.90 17.24
CA LYS A 16 11.08 15.44 17.15
C LYS A 16 10.13 14.74 18.12
N ALA A 17 10.00 15.24 19.35
CA ALA A 17 9.05 14.72 20.32
C ALA A 17 7.60 14.93 19.86
N GLU A 18 7.26 16.10 19.34
CA GLU A 18 5.94 16.39 18.77
C GLU A 18 5.62 15.48 17.57
N ALA A 19 6.55 15.33 16.63
CA ALA A 19 6.39 14.44 15.49
C ALA A 19 6.22 12.97 15.93
N THR A 20 6.93 12.54 16.97
CA THR A 20 6.81 11.19 17.54
C THR A 20 5.43 10.97 18.18
N ALA A 21 4.92 11.94 18.93
CA ALA A 21 3.59 11.87 19.52
C ALA A 21 2.50 11.80 18.43
N LEU A 22 2.63 12.59 17.36
CA LEU A 22 1.73 12.56 16.21
C LEU A 22 1.79 11.23 15.46
N LYS A 23 2.98 10.67 15.26
CA LYS A 23 3.19 9.32 14.73
C LYS A 23 2.45 8.27 15.58
N ASP A 24 2.57 8.33 16.90
CA ASP A 24 1.93 7.36 17.79
C ASP A 24 0.40 7.49 17.82
N GLN A 25 -0.14 8.72 17.76
CA GLN A 25 -1.57 8.95 17.56
C GLN A 25 -2.05 8.41 16.20
N GLY A 26 -1.30 8.67 15.13
CA GLY A 26 -1.58 8.16 13.80
C GLY A 26 -1.61 6.62 13.77
N ASN A 27 -0.66 5.98 14.46
CA ASN A 27 -0.63 4.52 14.62
C ASN A 27 -1.88 3.99 15.35
N GLN A 28 -2.36 4.71 16.37
CA GLN A 28 -3.59 4.34 17.08
C GLN A 28 -4.82 4.49 16.18
N ALA A 29 -4.91 5.56 15.40
CA ALA A 29 -5.98 5.74 14.42
C ALA A 29 -5.96 4.64 13.34
N PHE A 30 -4.77 4.29 12.85
CA PHE A 30 -4.57 3.21 11.89
C PHE A 30 -5.03 1.85 12.44
N LYS A 31 -4.69 1.53 13.69
CA LYS A 31 -5.15 0.29 14.36
C LYS A 31 -6.67 0.22 14.51
N LYS A 32 -7.34 1.36 14.60
CA LYS A 32 -8.81 1.48 14.62
C LYS A 32 -9.41 1.53 13.20
N SER A 33 -8.63 1.24 12.17
CA SER A 33 -9.00 1.34 10.75
C SER A 33 -9.46 2.72 10.30
N ASN A 34 -9.20 3.77 11.09
CA ASN A 34 -9.48 5.15 10.69
C ASN A 34 -8.28 5.71 9.91
N TYR A 35 -8.16 5.26 8.67
CA TYR A 35 -7.01 5.57 7.81
C TYR A 35 -6.95 7.04 7.41
N THR A 36 -8.09 7.70 7.19
CA THR A 36 -8.14 9.14 6.92
C THR A 36 -7.54 9.94 8.08
N ARG A 37 -7.95 9.64 9.31
CA ARG A 37 -7.38 10.29 10.50
C ARG A 37 -5.90 9.96 10.68
N ALA A 38 -5.48 8.73 10.36
CA ALA A 38 -4.07 8.36 10.40
C ALA A 38 -3.23 9.22 9.43
N VAL A 39 -3.70 9.42 8.19
CA VAL A 39 -3.06 10.29 7.19
C VAL A 39 -2.91 11.72 7.69
N GLU A 40 -3.96 12.30 8.27
CA GLU A 40 -3.92 13.66 8.84
C GLU A 40 -2.85 13.77 9.93
N LEU A 41 -2.82 12.82 10.86
CA LEU A 41 -1.87 12.82 11.98
C LEU A 41 -0.43 12.64 11.51
N TYR A 42 -0.18 11.77 10.54
CA TYR A 42 1.15 11.62 9.95
C TYR A 42 1.59 12.87 9.18
N THR A 43 0.66 13.53 8.49
CA THR A 43 0.93 14.80 7.78
C THR A 43 1.33 15.90 8.75
N GLN A 44 0.59 16.07 9.86
CA GLN A 44 0.98 17.00 10.93
C GLN A 44 2.35 16.64 11.52
N GLY A 45 2.67 15.35 11.65
CA GLY A 45 3.99 14.92 12.08
C GLY A 45 5.10 15.36 11.13
N LEU A 46 4.87 15.26 9.82
CA LEU A 46 5.81 15.67 8.77
C LEU A 46 5.97 17.20 8.69
N GLU A 47 4.92 17.96 9.03
CA GLU A 47 5.03 19.42 9.20
C GLU A 47 5.96 19.80 10.35
N ARG A 48 6.09 18.96 11.38
CA ARG A 48 7.02 19.15 12.49
C ARG A 48 8.44 18.70 12.15
N LEU A 49 8.58 17.55 11.48
CA LEU A 49 9.86 16.96 11.12
C LEU A 49 9.78 16.29 9.74
N LYS A 50 10.26 17.01 8.71
CA LYS A 50 10.14 16.60 7.30
C LYS A 50 11.00 15.41 6.89
N ASP A 51 12.06 15.12 7.62
CA ASP A 51 13.01 14.03 7.39
C ASP A 51 12.71 12.78 8.23
N PHE A 52 11.54 12.72 8.88
CA PHE A 52 11.15 11.57 9.69
C PHE A 52 10.58 10.43 8.83
N VAL A 53 11.48 9.60 8.28
CA VAL A 53 11.18 8.51 7.32
C VAL A 53 10.00 7.63 7.71
N VAL A 54 9.89 7.28 9.00
CA VAL A 54 8.81 6.43 9.52
C VAL A 54 7.43 7.01 9.22
N LEU A 55 7.26 8.33 9.28
CA LEU A 55 5.99 8.98 8.98
C LEU A 55 5.58 8.83 7.51
N TYR A 56 6.52 8.95 6.57
CA TYR A 56 6.24 8.68 5.15
C TYR A 56 5.81 7.22 4.95
N THR A 57 6.53 6.25 5.52
CA THR A 57 6.17 4.83 5.36
C THR A 57 4.79 4.50 5.97
N ASN A 58 4.46 5.09 7.12
CA ASN A 58 3.17 4.86 7.77
C ASN A 58 2.02 5.56 7.03
N ARG A 59 2.26 6.75 6.47
CA ARG A 59 1.28 7.47 5.66
C ARG A 59 1.04 6.79 4.32
N ALA A 60 2.08 6.28 3.66
CA ALA A 60 1.97 5.43 2.48
C ALA A 60 1.14 4.16 2.74
N GLN A 61 1.32 3.52 3.91
CA GLN A 61 0.50 2.38 4.30
C GLN A 61 -0.98 2.76 4.45
N ALA A 62 -1.27 3.92 5.06
CA ALA A 62 -2.64 4.43 5.19
C ALA A 62 -3.26 4.79 3.84
N TYR A 63 -2.49 5.40 2.94
CA TYR A 63 -2.94 5.69 1.57
C TYR A 63 -3.24 4.41 0.77
N ASN A 64 -2.39 3.38 0.87
CA ASN A 64 -2.68 2.06 0.29
C ASN A 64 -4.02 1.49 0.78
N LYS A 65 -4.35 1.67 2.07
CA LYS A 65 -5.63 1.23 2.64
C LYS A 65 -6.83 2.05 2.18
N LEU A 66 -6.60 3.28 1.73
CA LEU A 66 -7.62 4.17 1.17
C LEU A 66 -7.76 4.04 -0.36
N GLY A 67 -6.96 3.20 -1.02
CA GLY A 67 -6.91 3.12 -2.49
C GLY A 67 -6.22 4.33 -3.15
N LYS A 68 -5.54 5.16 -2.37
CA LYS A 68 -4.80 6.35 -2.82
C LYS A 68 -3.39 5.98 -3.24
N PHE A 69 -3.28 5.17 -4.29
CA PHE A 69 -2.02 4.52 -4.65
C PHE A 69 -0.96 5.50 -5.15
N THR A 70 -1.34 6.54 -5.89
CA THR A 70 -0.40 7.57 -6.37
C THR A 70 0.27 8.30 -5.21
N GLU A 71 -0.51 8.76 -4.22
CA GLU A 71 0.03 9.41 -3.02
C GLU A 71 0.89 8.46 -2.18
N ALA A 72 0.51 7.17 -2.11
CA ALA A 72 1.33 6.15 -1.45
C ALA A 72 2.69 5.98 -2.13
N MET A 73 2.76 5.99 -3.47
CA MET A 73 4.02 5.89 -4.21
C MET A 73 4.92 7.10 -3.96
N GLU A 74 4.38 8.30 -3.92
CA GLU A 74 5.14 9.53 -3.65
C GLU A 74 5.79 9.49 -2.27
N ASP A 75 5.04 9.08 -1.24
CA ASP A 75 5.57 8.91 0.11
C ASP A 75 6.65 7.82 0.17
N CYS A 76 6.45 6.68 -0.52
CA CYS A 76 7.45 5.61 -0.56
C CYS A 76 8.74 6.07 -1.27
N ARG A 77 8.63 6.80 -2.38
CA ARG A 77 9.79 7.36 -3.09
C ARG A 77 10.55 8.33 -2.21
N THR A 78 9.84 9.19 -1.49
CA THR A 78 10.46 10.12 -0.52
C THR A 78 11.17 9.36 0.60
N ALA A 79 10.54 8.32 1.14
CA ALA A 79 11.15 7.46 2.16
C ALA A 79 12.42 6.76 1.63
N LEU A 80 12.43 6.28 0.39
CA LEU A 80 13.58 5.63 -0.25
C LEU A 80 14.70 6.61 -0.63
N GLN A 81 14.38 7.87 -0.91
CA GLN A 81 15.41 8.91 -1.08
C GLN A 81 16.15 9.19 0.23
N LEU A 82 15.45 9.14 1.37
CA LEU A 82 16.02 9.34 2.70
C LEU A 82 16.73 8.07 3.22
N GLU A 83 16.13 6.90 3.00
CA GLU A 83 16.66 5.59 3.40
C GLU A 83 16.53 4.59 2.22
N PRO A 84 17.54 4.48 1.35
CA PRO A 84 17.47 3.65 0.13
C PRO A 84 17.16 2.17 0.37
N ASN A 85 17.57 1.64 1.52
CA ASN A 85 17.36 0.23 1.88
C ASN A 85 16.15 0.02 2.82
N ASN A 86 15.19 0.94 2.83
CA ASN A 86 14.01 0.83 3.68
C ASN A 86 13.03 -0.23 3.12
N VAL A 87 13.10 -1.44 3.68
CA VAL A 87 12.26 -2.58 3.29
C VAL A 87 10.76 -2.27 3.39
N LYS A 88 10.32 -1.49 4.39
CA LYS A 88 8.88 -1.14 4.53
C LYS A 88 8.42 -0.23 3.39
N ALA A 89 9.24 0.74 2.99
CA ALA A 89 8.96 1.61 1.86
C ALA A 89 8.84 0.81 0.56
N LEU A 90 9.75 -0.14 0.29
CA LEU A 90 9.68 -1.03 -0.88
C LEU A 90 8.40 -1.88 -0.86
N VAL A 91 8.01 -2.44 0.29
CA VAL A 91 6.77 -3.22 0.41
C VAL A 91 5.54 -2.36 0.12
N HIS A 92 5.47 -1.14 0.66
CA HIS A 92 4.34 -0.24 0.43
C HIS A 92 4.31 0.30 -1.01
N LEU A 93 5.46 0.47 -1.64
CA LEU A 93 5.59 0.85 -3.06
C LEU A 93 5.07 -0.25 -3.97
N GLY A 94 5.49 -1.51 -3.75
CA GLY A 94 5.00 -2.67 -4.50
C GLY A 94 3.48 -2.84 -4.40
N LYS A 95 2.90 -2.60 -3.21
CA LYS A 95 1.44 -2.61 -3.01
C LYS A 95 0.73 -1.51 -3.78
N ALA A 96 1.32 -0.31 -3.80
CA ALA A 96 0.75 0.81 -4.52
C ALA A 96 0.79 0.58 -6.04
N GLN A 97 1.91 0.09 -6.57
CA GLN A 97 2.07 -0.29 -7.98
C GLN A 97 1.08 -1.40 -8.38
N GLN A 98 0.91 -2.42 -7.54
CA GLN A 98 -0.11 -3.45 -7.75
C GLN A 98 -1.53 -2.85 -7.80
N GLY A 99 -1.83 -1.89 -6.91
CA GLY A 99 -3.11 -1.18 -6.90
C GLY A 99 -3.36 -0.33 -8.17
N LEU A 100 -2.29 0.17 -8.79
CA LEU A 100 -2.32 0.85 -10.09
C LEU A 100 -2.29 -0.11 -11.28
N LYS A 101 -2.26 -1.43 -11.05
CA LYS A 101 -2.12 -2.49 -12.05
C LYS A 101 -0.76 -2.49 -12.79
N ASP A 102 0.25 -1.85 -12.23
CA ASP A 102 1.64 -1.88 -12.72
C ASP A 102 2.35 -3.16 -12.23
N TYR A 103 1.82 -4.33 -12.61
CA TYR A 103 2.20 -5.63 -12.03
C TYR A 103 3.68 -5.97 -12.23
N GLU A 104 4.23 -5.75 -13.43
CA GLU A 104 5.65 -6.02 -13.73
C GLU A 104 6.59 -5.16 -12.88
N VAL A 105 6.21 -3.89 -12.69
CA VAL A 105 6.96 -2.95 -11.85
C VAL A 105 6.89 -3.38 -10.38
N ALA A 106 5.71 -3.78 -9.89
CA ALA A 106 5.53 -4.28 -8.54
C ALA A 106 6.41 -5.51 -8.25
N VAL A 107 6.43 -6.51 -9.16
CA VAL A 107 7.32 -7.68 -9.03
C VAL A 107 8.78 -7.27 -8.95
N THR A 108 9.21 -6.32 -9.78
CA THR A 108 10.58 -5.82 -9.80
C THR A 108 10.94 -5.14 -8.48
N THR A 109 10.07 -4.26 -7.97
CA THR A 109 10.24 -3.59 -6.67
C THR A 109 10.31 -4.60 -5.51
N TYR A 110 9.49 -5.65 -5.50
CA TYR A 110 9.60 -6.68 -4.46
C TYR A 110 10.92 -7.47 -4.54
N LYS A 111 11.44 -7.75 -5.75
CA LYS A 111 12.75 -8.39 -5.94
C LYS A 111 13.92 -7.53 -5.47
N GLU A 112 13.77 -6.22 -5.33
CA GLU A 112 14.82 -5.37 -4.74
C GLU A 112 15.02 -5.65 -3.25
N ILE A 113 13.97 -6.11 -2.55
CA ILE A 113 14.05 -6.42 -1.12
C ILE A 113 15.02 -7.58 -0.85
N THR A 114 15.06 -8.61 -1.71
CA THR A 114 16.00 -9.73 -1.54
C THR A 114 17.45 -9.33 -1.79
N LYS A 115 17.69 -8.26 -2.56
CA LYS A 115 19.03 -7.69 -2.74
C LYS A 115 19.54 -6.98 -1.48
N ILE A 116 18.64 -6.55 -0.59
CA ILE A 116 18.99 -5.93 0.69
C ILE A 116 19.39 -7.01 1.70
N ASP A 117 18.56 -8.05 1.83
CA ASP A 117 18.80 -9.17 2.75
C ASP A 117 18.03 -10.41 2.29
N GLU A 118 18.75 -11.52 2.14
CA GLU A 118 18.23 -12.81 1.69
C GLU A 118 17.13 -13.37 2.61
N LYS A 119 17.10 -12.98 3.90
CA LYS A 119 16.07 -13.45 4.85
C LYS A 119 14.65 -13.09 4.44
N TYR A 120 14.48 -12.14 3.52
CA TYR A 120 13.17 -11.72 3.01
C TYR A 120 12.67 -12.57 1.84
N GLU A 121 13.47 -13.49 1.30
CA GLU A 121 13.13 -14.28 0.10
C GLU A 121 11.75 -14.94 0.18
N SER A 122 11.45 -15.63 1.29
CA SER A 122 10.13 -16.27 1.48
C SER A 122 8.97 -15.27 1.49
N LYS A 123 9.14 -14.09 2.10
CA LYS A 123 8.10 -13.04 2.11
C LYS A 123 7.92 -12.42 0.72
N VAL A 124 9.02 -12.18 0.02
CA VAL A 124 9.03 -11.63 -1.34
C VAL A 124 8.36 -12.60 -2.32
N ALA A 125 8.62 -13.90 -2.21
CA ALA A 125 7.92 -14.90 -3.00
C ALA A 125 6.39 -14.84 -2.77
N GLY A 126 5.95 -14.65 -1.53
CA GLY A 126 4.53 -14.42 -1.21
C GLY A 126 3.96 -13.17 -1.88
N TYR A 127 4.66 -12.03 -1.81
CA TYR A 127 4.21 -10.80 -2.48
C TYR A 127 4.13 -10.95 -4.00
N ILE A 128 5.12 -11.60 -4.61
CA ILE A 128 5.13 -11.85 -6.07
C ILE A 128 3.98 -12.79 -6.47
N ALA A 129 3.68 -13.81 -5.67
CA ALA A 129 2.54 -14.68 -5.92
C ALA A 129 1.21 -13.92 -5.85
N GLU A 130 1.04 -13.01 -4.87
CA GLU A 130 -0.14 -12.14 -4.78
C GLU A 130 -0.28 -11.22 -6.02
N VAL A 131 0.84 -10.66 -6.50
CA VAL A 131 0.85 -9.82 -7.71
C VAL A 131 0.46 -10.63 -8.95
N ASN A 132 1.05 -11.80 -9.14
CA ASN A 132 0.76 -12.67 -10.30
C ASN A 132 -0.70 -13.13 -10.31
N LEU A 133 -1.28 -13.41 -9.13
CA LEU A 133 -2.69 -13.75 -9.00
C LEU A 133 -3.59 -12.56 -9.35
N ALA A 134 -3.23 -11.36 -8.90
CA ALA A 134 -3.98 -10.15 -9.25
C ALA A 134 -3.90 -9.84 -10.76
N GLU A 135 -2.74 -10.05 -11.38
CA GLU A 135 -2.55 -9.88 -12.82
C GLU A 135 -3.37 -10.89 -13.64
N SER A 136 -3.38 -12.16 -13.26
CA SER A 136 -4.14 -13.19 -13.97
C SER A 136 -5.64 -13.00 -13.84
N ALA A 137 -6.12 -12.54 -12.67
CA ALA A 137 -7.51 -12.13 -12.47
C ALA A 137 -7.87 -10.97 -13.40
N ALA A 138 -7.06 -9.90 -13.42
CA ALA A 138 -7.29 -8.76 -14.29
C ALA A 138 -7.29 -9.12 -15.79
N LYS A 139 -6.44 -10.04 -16.22
CA LYS A 139 -6.42 -10.55 -17.60
C LYS A 139 -7.68 -11.35 -17.94
N SER A 140 -8.13 -12.19 -17.02
CA SER A 140 -9.38 -12.95 -17.19
C SER A 140 -10.59 -12.03 -17.29
N ASP A 141 -10.64 -10.97 -16.47
CA ASP A 141 -11.70 -9.97 -16.52
C ASP A 141 -11.72 -9.23 -17.86
N MET A 142 -10.56 -8.77 -18.35
CA MET A 142 -10.45 -8.12 -19.65
C MET A 142 -10.89 -9.04 -20.81
N GLU A 143 -10.53 -10.32 -20.75
CA GLU A 143 -10.95 -11.29 -21.77
C GLU A 143 -12.46 -11.55 -21.72
N ALA A 144 -13.05 -11.65 -20.53
CA ALA A 144 -14.50 -11.80 -20.38
C ALA A 144 -15.24 -10.57 -20.94
N GLU A 145 -14.75 -9.36 -20.66
CA GLU A 145 -15.28 -8.12 -21.23
C GLU A 145 -15.19 -8.10 -22.76
N ARG A 146 -14.07 -8.57 -23.32
CA ARG A 146 -13.87 -8.69 -24.78
C ARG A 146 -14.90 -9.63 -25.40
N LEU A 147 -15.08 -10.83 -24.86
CA LEU A 147 -16.04 -11.82 -25.36
C LEU A 147 -17.49 -11.31 -25.30
N LEU A 148 -17.85 -10.60 -24.23
CA LEU A 148 -19.17 -9.95 -24.12
C LEU A 148 -19.36 -8.89 -25.20
N SER A 149 -18.33 -8.08 -25.49
CA SER A 149 -18.40 -7.05 -26.53
C SER A 149 -18.51 -7.63 -27.94
N GLU A 150 -17.94 -8.82 -28.16
CA GLU A 150 -17.98 -9.56 -29.43
C GLU A 150 -19.30 -10.33 -29.64
N GLY A 151 -20.19 -10.34 -28.64
CA GLY A 151 -21.49 -11.03 -28.71
C GLY A 151 -21.39 -12.55 -28.57
N ASP A 152 -20.25 -13.08 -28.12
CA ASP A 152 -20.05 -14.51 -27.92
C ASP A 152 -20.58 -14.92 -26.54
N VAL A 153 -21.68 -15.67 -26.53
CA VAL A 153 -22.49 -16.02 -25.33
C VAL A 153 -21.77 -16.97 -24.36
N LYS A 154 -20.47 -17.20 -24.55
CA LYS A 154 -19.63 -18.08 -23.73
C LYS A 154 -18.90 -17.38 -22.58
N ALA A 155 -19.10 -16.08 -22.39
CA ALA A 155 -18.50 -15.33 -21.29
C ALA A 155 -19.10 -15.74 -19.94
N THR A 156 -18.54 -16.77 -19.31
CA THR A 156 -18.84 -17.11 -17.91
C THR A 156 -17.83 -16.40 -17.01
N GLY A 157 -18.19 -15.24 -16.47
CA GLY A 157 -17.49 -14.64 -15.35
C GLY A 157 -17.78 -15.47 -14.09
N VAL A 158 -16.86 -16.37 -13.72
CA VAL A 158 -17.00 -17.18 -12.51
C VAL A 158 -16.06 -16.64 -11.44
N HIS A 159 -16.62 -15.92 -10.47
CA HIS A 159 -15.99 -15.78 -9.17
C HIS A 159 -16.75 -16.64 -8.16
N GLU A 160 -16.46 -17.94 -8.15
CA GLU A 160 -16.91 -18.84 -7.11
C GLU A 160 -16.04 -18.64 -5.86
N ILE A 161 -16.46 -17.72 -5.00
CA ILE A 161 -16.07 -17.73 -3.60
C ILE A 161 -17.01 -18.70 -2.89
N GLY A 162 -16.50 -19.90 -2.64
CA GLY A 162 -17.16 -20.90 -1.81
C GLY A 162 -17.35 -20.37 -0.39
N LEU A 163 -18.58 -19.97 -0.07
CA LEU A 163 -19.06 -19.84 1.30
C LEU A 163 -20.28 -20.74 1.45
N GLY A 164 -20.15 -21.68 2.37
CA GLY A 164 -21.15 -22.67 2.70
C GLY A 164 -22.47 -22.06 3.18
N ASP A 165 -23.51 -22.85 2.94
CA ASP A 165 -24.82 -22.86 3.59
C ASP A 165 -25.65 -21.58 3.55
N GLY A 166 -26.53 -21.50 2.55
CA GLY A 166 -27.69 -20.62 2.61
C GLY A 166 -28.20 -20.20 1.24
N LYS A 167 -29.26 -20.87 0.77
CA LYS A 167 -29.95 -20.58 -0.49
C LYS A 167 -30.32 -19.09 -0.62
N GLN A 168 -29.77 -18.40 -1.62
CA GLN A 168 -30.52 -17.46 -2.45
C GLN A 168 -29.78 -17.15 -3.75
N LYS A 169 -30.28 -17.73 -4.85
CA LYS A 169 -29.92 -17.33 -6.21
C LYS A 169 -30.46 -15.92 -6.45
N LEU A 170 -29.59 -14.92 -6.43
CA LEU A 170 -29.89 -13.61 -7.01
C LEU A 170 -29.72 -13.73 -8.53
N CYS A 171 -30.75 -14.24 -9.21
CA CYS A 171 -30.91 -14.05 -10.65
C CYS A 171 -31.14 -12.56 -10.91
N HIS A 172 -30.12 -11.83 -11.34
CA HIS A 172 -30.35 -10.54 -11.99
C HIS A 172 -30.81 -10.81 -13.43
N ASN A 173 -32.00 -10.30 -13.72
CA ASN A 173 -32.69 -10.34 -15.00
C ASN A 173 -31.76 -10.13 -16.20
N TYR A 174 -31.67 -11.14 -17.07
CA TYR A 174 -31.56 -10.91 -18.51
C TYR A 174 -32.52 -11.87 -19.19
N GLN A 175 -33.63 -11.33 -19.69
CA GLN A 175 -34.53 -12.03 -20.60
C GLN A 175 -33.82 -12.19 -21.95
N CYS A 176 -33.48 -13.42 -22.33
CA CYS A 176 -33.23 -13.74 -23.74
C CYS A 176 -34.57 -13.77 -24.49
N ARG A 177 -34.65 -13.05 -25.61
CA ARG A 177 -35.53 -13.37 -26.74
C ARG A 177 -34.66 -13.73 -27.94
#